data_AF-A0A2W4XPF3-F1
#
_entry.id   AF-A0A2W4XPF3-F1
#
_cell.length_a   1.000
_cell.length_b   1.000
_cell.length_c   1.000
_cell.angle_alpha   90.00
_cell.angle_beta   90.00
_cell.angle_gamma   90.00
#
_symmetry.space_group_name_H-M   'P 1'
#
loop_
_entity.id
_entity.type
_entity.pdbx_description
1 polymer ?
#
loop_
_entity_poly.entity_id
_entity_poly.type
_entity_poly.pdbx_seq_one_letter_code
_entity_poly.pdbx_strand_id
1 'polypeptide(L)' 'MNDFAFQVGDRVKICALPPYLKSDDNMPMLRPPDLVEMGEQGILLKRKPGGYV' A
#
# COMPACT_ATOMS: atom_id res chain seq x y z
N MET A 1 -8.12 -7.74 18.31
CA MET A 1 -8.15 -7.13 16.97
C MET A 1 -7.53 -8.16 16.04
N ASN A 2 -8.21 -8.61 15.00
CA ASN A 2 -7.67 -9.69 14.18
C ASN A 2 -6.40 -9.22 13.47
N ASP A 3 -5.25 -9.71 13.95
CA ASP A 3 -3.95 -9.64 13.28
C ASP A 3 -3.94 -10.56 12.05
N PHE A 4 -4.83 -10.30 11.08
CA PHE A 4 -4.68 -10.88 9.76
C PHE A 4 -3.46 -10.24 9.11
N ALA A 5 -2.29 -10.81 9.40
CA ALA A 5 -1.05 -10.46 8.75
C ALA A 5 -1.22 -10.74 7.25
N PHE A 6 -1.42 -9.67 6.49
CA PHE A 6 -1.41 -9.69 5.04
C PHE A 6 -0.23 -10.49 4.47
N GLN A 7 -0.52 -11.40 3.55
CA GLN A 7 0.45 -12.22 2.84
C GLN A 7 0.68 -11.70 1.42
N VAL A 8 1.89 -11.94 0.89
CA VAL A 8 2.18 -11.67 -0.52
C VAL A 8 1.34 -12.62 -1.37
N GLY A 9 0.65 -12.08 -2.37
CA GLY A 9 -0.31 -12.80 -3.22
C GLY A 9 -1.77 -12.59 -2.82
N ASP A 10 -2.05 -12.05 -1.63
CA ASP A 10 -3.42 -11.77 -1.21
C ASP A 10 -4.07 -10.71 -2.09
N ARG A 11 -5.36 -10.94 -2.41
CA ARG A 11 -6.22 -9.91 -3.00
C ARG A 11 -6.77 -9.02 -1.91
N VAL A 12 -6.46 -7.73 -2.01
CA VAL A 12 -6.83 -6.71 -1.03
C VAL A 12 -7.66 -5.61 -1.69
N LYS A 13 -8.33 -4.81 -0.87
CA LYS A 13 -9.05 -3.62 -1.32
C LYS A 13 -8.66 -2.40 -0.50
N ILE A 14 -8.63 -1.23 -1.12
CA ILE A 14 -8.42 0.03 -0.42
C ILE A 14 -9.66 0.34 0.44
N CYS A 15 -9.48 0.38 1.76
CA CYS A 15 -10.55 0.70 2.72
C CYS A 15 -10.44 2.11 3.33
N ALA A 16 -9.32 2.78 3.11
CA ALA A 16 -9.07 4.16 3.48
C ALA A 16 -8.00 4.74 2.55
N LEU A 17 -8.13 6.01 2.17
CA LEU A 17 -7.11 6.70 1.39
C LEU A 17 -6.00 7.18 2.34
N PRO A 18 -4.73 6.81 2.09
CA PRO A 18 -3.61 7.36 2.84
C PRO A 18 -3.41 8.84 2.48
N PRO A 19 -2.69 9.63 3.28
CA PRO A 19 -2.38 11.02 2.93
C PRO A 19 -1.45 11.14 1.71
N TYR A 20 -0.65 10.10 1.43
CA TYR A 20 0.23 10.01 0.28
C TYR A 20 0.60 8.55 0.00
N LEU A 21 1.01 8.27 -1.23
CA LEU A 21 1.56 6.97 -1.65
C LEU A 21 3.08 7.09 -1.81
N LYS A 22 3.83 6.04 -1.47
CA LYS A 22 5.29 5.97 -1.70
C LYS A 22 5.57 5.00 -2.83
N SER A 23 6.34 5.41 -3.84
CA SER A 23 6.78 4.53 -4.92
C SER A 23 7.98 3.66 -4.50
N ASP A 24 8.10 2.48 -5.13
CA ASP A 24 9.22 1.55 -4.94
C ASP A 24 10.26 1.63 -6.07
N ASP A 25 10.38 2.80 -6.70
CA ASP A 25 11.40 3.11 -7.70
C ASP A 25 12.76 3.42 -7.06
N ASN A 26 13.82 3.42 -7.86
CA ASN A 26 15.20 3.71 -7.40
C ASN A 26 15.31 5.12 -6.76
N MET A 27 14.45 6.04 -7.17
CA MET A 27 14.27 7.36 -6.57
C MET A 27 12.86 7.44 -5.94
N PRO A 28 12.70 7.04 -4.67
CA PRO A 28 11.39 6.97 -4.03
C PRO A 28 10.74 8.36 -3.95
N MET A 29 9.51 8.46 -4.46
CA MET A 29 8.73 9.69 -4.49
C MET A 29 7.45 9.54 -3.68
N LEU A 30 7.01 10.64 -3.06
CA LEU A 30 5.66 10.76 -2.51
C LEU A 30 4.73 11.18 -3.64
N ARG A 31 3.63 10.45 -3.80
CA ARG A 31 2.60 10.72 -4.81
C ARG A 31 1.25 11.00 -4.15
N PRO A 32 0.37 11.78 -4.83
CA PRO A 32 -0.95 12.07 -4.30
C PRO A 32 -1.80 10.80 -4.16
N PRO A 33 -2.77 10.79 -3.23
CA PRO A 33 -3.65 9.65 -3.00
C PRO A 33 -4.63 9.39 -4.15
N ASP A 34 -4.92 10.40 -4.97
CA ASP A 34 -5.85 10.34 -6.11
C ASP A 34 -5.40 9.36 -7.23
N LEU A 35 -4.23 8.74 -7.09
CA LEU A 35 -3.78 7.65 -7.96
C LEU A 35 -4.47 6.32 -7.67
N VAL A 36 -5.19 6.21 -6.55
CA VAL A 36 -6.01 5.04 -6.21
C VAL A 36 -7.38 5.47 -5.73
N GLU A 37 -8.37 4.62 -5.94
CA GLU A 37 -9.75 4.88 -5.53
C GLU A 37 -10.17 4.05 -4.30
N MET A 38 -11.12 4.57 -3.54
CA MET A 38 -11.75 3.81 -2.45
C MET A 38 -12.43 2.56 -2.99
N GLY A 39 -12.15 1.41 -2.39
CA GLY A 39 -12.68 0.13 -2.82
C GLY A 39 -11.92 -0.52 -3.98
N GLU A 40 -10.93 0.17 -4.57
CA GLU A 40 -10.06 -0.40 -5.61
C GLU A 40 -9.39 -1.68 -5.09
N GLN A 41 -9.32 -2.69 -5.95
CA GLN A 41 -8.77 -4.00 -5.62
C GLN A 41 -7.40 -4.22 -6.27
N GLY A 42 -6.49 -4.81 -5.51
CA GLY A 42 -5.14 -5.13 -5.98
C GLY A 42 -4.59 -6.40 -5.35
N ILE A 43 -3.39 -6.79 -5.78
CA ILE A 43 -2.64 -7.92 -5.22
C ILE A 43 -1.46 -7.38 -4.42
N LEU A 44 -1.23 -7.94 -3.23
CA LEU A 44 -0.04 -7.61 -2.44
C LEU A 44 1.21 -8.23 -3.05
N LEU A 45 2.10 -7.39 -3.58
CA LEU A 45 3.33 -7.86 -4.23
C LEU A 45 4.50 -8.03 -3.26
N LYS A 46 4.67 -7.10 -2.32
CA LYS A 46 5.76 -7.09 -1.34
C LYS A 46 5.33 -6.36 -0.06
N ARG A 47 5.91 -6.75 1.06
CA ARG A 47 5.76 -6.06 2.35
C ARG A 47 7.13 -5.59 2.82
N LYS A 48 7.27 -4.28 3.04
CA LYS A 48 8.48 -3.68 3.62
C LYS A 48 8.10 -3.06 4.97
N PRO A 49 8.89 -3.27 6.04
CA PRO A 49 8.63 -2.63 7.32
C PRO A 49 8.71 -1.10 7.16
N GLY A 50 7.78 -0.39 7.80
CA GLY A 50 7.86 1.07 7.92
C GLY A 50 8.99 1.45 8.87
N GLY A 51 9.75 2.50 8.55
CA GLY A 51 10.92 2.93 9.32
C GLY A 51 12.19 3.04 8.50
N TYR A 52 12.10 3.58 7.28
CA TYR A 52 13.29 4.00 6.54
C TYR A 52 13.98 5.13 7.34
N VAL A 53 14.99 4.76 8.14
CA VAL A 53 15.96 5.69 8.76
C VAL A 53 17.11 5.94 7.80
#